data_AF-A0A4Y3RJ98-F1
#
_entry.id   AF-A0A4Y3RJ98-F1
#
_cell.length_a   1.000
_cell.length_b   1.000
_cell.length_c   1.000
_cell.angle_alpha   90.00
_cell.angle_beta   90.00
_cell.angle_gamma   90.00
#
_symmetry.space_group_name_H-M   'P 1'
#
loop_
_entity.id
_entity.type
_entity.pdbx_description
1 polymer ?
#
loop_
_entity_poly.entity_id
_entity_poly.type
_entity_poly.pdbx_seq_one_letter_code
_entity_poly.pdbx_strand_id
1 'polypeptide(L)'
;MPEDQITATVEDLRGHLAETGAHPEEEFGPAAGFAAQLGGLAPRPAEPDEQAENWTWTADIFNDVRMLAVHGDEGWEVESLDSLGRFVCRRSTTAALRWEYRREVITGRRRTKVLAGLEPEGWELCGEWLVYGYFKRPRAATAGPEGALKTPPATPLRTLFLSRRGKLALAVWLVVVSAAAAACFIGALGTGGLAITIALVSMFSSLYTSHLETAKGREEQRHPRP
;
A
#
# COMPACT_ATOMS: atom_id res chain seq x y z
N MET A 1 -1.78 16.84 -13.05
CA MET A 1 -2.08 16.93 -11.60
C MET A 1 -3.58 17.04 -11.43
N PRO A 2 -4.16 16.46 -10.37
CA PRO A 2 -5.56 16.72 -10.00
C PRO A 2 -5.80 18.21 -9.72
N GLU A 3 -6.96 18.74 -10.12
CA GLU A 3 -7.31 20.17 -9.98
C GLU A 3 -7.30 20.66 -8.52
N ASP A 4 -7.67 19.80 -7.58
CA ASP A 4 -7.67 20.11 -6.15
C ASP A 4 -6.26 20.39 -5.62
N GLN A 5 -5.25 19.65 -6.11
CA GLN A 5 -3.85 19.84 -5.71
C GLN A 5 -3.26 21.12 -6.28
N ILE A 6 -3.68 21.49 -7.50
CA ILE A 6 -3.30 22.76 -8.13
C ILE A 6 -3.86 23.92 -7.30
N THR A 7 -5.14 23.82 -6.92
CA THR A 7 -5.82 24.85 -6.13
C THR A 7 -5.15 25.04 -4.77
N ALA A 8 -4.90 23.94 -4.05
CA ALA A 8 -4.23 23.99 -2.74
C ALA A 8 -2.82 24.58 -2.82
N THR A 9 -2.03 24.19 -3.84
CA THR A 9 -0.68 24.72 -4.03
C THR A 9 -0.69 26.21 -4.35
N VAL A 10 -1.65 26.67 -5.18
CA VAL A 10 -1.80 28.09 -5.51
C VAL A 10 -2.23 28.92 -4.30
N GLU A 11 -3.10 28.39 -3.44
CA GLU A 11 -3.49 29.05 -2.20
C GLU A 11 -2.32 29.18 -1.21
N ASP A 12 -1.49 28.15 -1.08
CA ASP A 12 -0.32 28.14 -0.21
C ASP A 12 0.72 29.19 -0.66
N LEU A 13 1.04 29.22 -1.96
CA LEU A 13 1.94 30.23 -2.53
C LEU A 13 1.42 31.65 -2.35
N ARG A 14 0.09 31.84 -2.44
CA ARG A 14 -0.54 33.15 -2.20
C ARG A 14 -0.47 33.54 -0.73
N GLY A 15 -0.64 32.60 0.19
CA GLY A 15 -0.46 32.80 1.62
C GLY A 15 0.96 33.26 1.94
N HIS A 16 1.96 32.57 1.41
CA HIS A 16 3.37 32.90 1.59
C HIS A 16 3.73 34.32 1.11
N LEU A 17 3.21 34.73 -0.05
CA LEU A 17 3.42 36.10 -0.56
C LEU A 17 2.72 37.16 0.29
N ALA A 18 1.56 36.85 0.87
CA ALA A 18 0.86 37.76 1.77
C ALA A 18 1.61 37.95 3.09
N GLU A 19 2.30 36.92 3.58
CA GLU A 19 3.13 36.97 4.79
C GLU A 19 4.45 37.72 4.59
N THR A 20 5.10 37.50 3.45
CA THR A 20 6.40 38.09 3.13
C THR A 20 6.30 39.49 2.53
N GLY A 21 5.18 39.80 1.86
CA GLY A 21 4.96 41.06 1.14
C GLY A 21 5.86 41.26 -0.08
N ALA A 22 6.60 40.21 -0.49
CA ALA A 22 7.54 40.25 -1.59
C ALA A 22 6.83 40.16 -2.96
N HIS A 23 7.48 40.67 -4.01
CA HIS A 23 6.96 40.50 -5.36
C HIS A 23 7.21 39.05 -5.83
N PRO A 24 6.25 38.38 -6.52
CA PRO A 24 6.37 36.96 -6.88
C PRO A 24 7.66 36.61 -7.66
N GLU A 25 8.08 37.48 -8.58
CA GLU A 25 9.31 37.26 -9.36
C GLU A 25 10.59 37.46 -8.55
N GLU A 26 10.54 38.24 -7.47
CA GLU A 26 11.69 38.45 -6.57
C GLU A 26 11.82 37.28 -5.58
N GLU A 27 10.69 36.77 -5.10
CA GLU A 27 10.63 35.66 -4.14
C GLU A 27 10.90 34.29 -4.78
N PHE A 28 10.31 34.05 -5.97
CA PHE A 28 10.32 32.74 -6.61
C PHE A 28 11.14 32.69 -7.91
N GLY A 29 11.62 33.84 -8.39
CA GLY A 29 12.26 33.95 -9.70
C GLY A 29 11.26 33.85 -10.87
N PRO A 30 11.76 33.72 -12.11
CA PRO A 30 10.90 33.61 -13.28
C PRO A 30 9.99 32.39 -13.22
N ALA A 31 8.70 32.58 -13.54
CA ALA A 31 7.67 31.54 -13.41
C ALA A 31 8.02 30.22 -14.13
N ALA A 32 8.69 30.28 -15.29
CA ALA A 32 9.13 29.09 -16.02
C ALA A 32 10.22 28.29 -15.27
N GLY A 33 11.15 29.00 -14.62
CA GLY A 33 12.20 28.37 -13.79
C GLY A 33 11.63 27.79 -12.51
N PHE A 34 10.71 28.51 -11.87
CA PHE A 34 10.00 28.04 -10.67
C PHE A 34 9.13 26.82 -10.96
N ALA A 35 8.38 26.82 -12.07
CA ALA A 35 7.59 25.68 -12.51
C ALA A 35 8.46 24.44 -12.81
N ALA A 36 9.66 24.64 -13.37
CA ALA A 36 10.61 23.55 -13.61
C ALA A 36 11.18 22.98 -12.29
N GLN A 37 11.37 23.79 -11.25
CA GLN A 37 11.78 23.34 -9.92
C GLN A 37 10.65 22.58 -9.20
N LEU A 38 9.42 23.10 -9.25
CA LEU A 38 8.22 22.42 -8.76
C LEU A 38 7.99 21.07 -9.45
N GLY A 39 8.25 21.00 -10.76
CA GLY A 39 8.14 19.76 -11.55
C GLY A 39 9.36 18.84 -11.49
N GLY A 40 10.49 19.30 -10.94
CA GLY A 40 11.78 18.59 -10.96
C GLY A 40 12.14 17.83 -9.68
N LEU A 41 11.41 18.05 -8.58
CA LEU A 41 11.68 17.43 -7.27
C LEU A 41 10.91 16.13 -7.01
N ALA A 42 10.01 15.73 -7.91
CA ALA A 42 9.40 14.41 -7.91
C ALA A 42 9.81 13.70 -9.20
N PRO A 43 10.36 12.47 -9.15
CA PRO A 43 10.40 11.61 -10.32
C PRO A 43 9.00 11.62 -10.94
N ARG A 44 8.90 11.98 -12.23
CA ARG A 44 7.63 11.87 -12.96
C ARG A 44 7.08 10.47 -12.66
N PRO A 45 5.83 10.32 -12.17
CA PRO A 45 5.21 9.00 -12.06
C PRO A 45 5.44 8.33 -13.40
N ALA A 46 6.15 7.18 -13.40
CA ALA A 46 6.44 6.48 -14.64
C ALA A 46 5.13 6.42 -15.43
N GLU A 47 5.18 6.90 -16.68
CA GLU A 47 4.01 6.91 -17.57
C GLU A 47 3.36 5.53 -17.47
N PRO A 48 2.04 5.45 -17.19
CA PRO A 48 1.41 4.18 -16.89
C PRO A 48 1.71 3.23 -18.05
N ASP A 49 2.53 2.23 -17.79
CA ASP A 49 2.83 1.17 -18.74
C ASP A 49 1.48 0.52 -19.04
N GLU A 50 0.90 0.87 -20.19
CA GLU A 50 -0.46 0.42 -20.59
C GLU A 50 -0.53 -1.10 -20.67
N GLN A 51 0.62 -1.77 -20.72
CA GLN A 51 0.76 -3.23 -20.73
C GLN A 51 1.18 -3.80 -19.38
N ALA A 52 1.26 -3.00 -18.31
CA ALA A 52 1.56 -3.49 -16.99
C ALA A 52 0.39 -4.26 -16.39
N GLU A 53 0.70 -5.40 -15.81
CA GLU A 53 -0.27 -6.23 -15.13
C GLU A 53 -0.43 -5.76 -13.68
N ASN A 54 -1.67 -5.72 -13.21
CA ASN A 54 -2.00 -5.35 -11.84
C ASN A 54 -2.58 -6.55 -11.08
N TRP A 55 -2.07 -6.77 -9.87
CA TRP A 55 -2.52 -7.86 -9.02
C TRP A 55 -2.53 -7.43 -7.55
N THR A 56 -3.64 -7.70 -6.88
CA THR A 56 -3.85 -7.32 -5.48
C THR A 56 -4.05 -8.58 -4.66
N TRP A 57 -3.29 -8.70 -3.57
CA TRP A 57 -3.35 -9.87 -2.70
C TRP A 57 -3.05 -9.51 -1.26
N THR A 58 -3.34 -10.43 -0.35
CA THR A 58 -3.03 -10.28 1.08
C THR A 58 -2.55 -11.60 1.68
N ALA A 59 -1.84 -11.48 2.79
CA ALA A 59 -1.33 -12.58 3.57
C ALA A 59 -1.46 -12.26 5.06
N ASP A 60 -1.48 -13.28 5.90
CA ASP A 60 -1.28 -13.02 7.31
C ASP A 60 0.14 -12.57 7.62
N ILE A 61 0.29 -11.92 8.77
CA ILE A 61 1.53 -11.36 9.29
C ILE A 61 2.69 -12.37 9.46
N PHE A 62 2.39 -13.68 9.46
CA PHE A 62 3.39 -14.73 9.56
C PHE A 62 3.92 -15.17 8.20
N ASN A 63 3.25 -14.76 7.11
CA ASN A 63 3.52 -15.24 5.76
C ASN A 63 3.76 -14.12 4.74
N ASP A 64 3.38 -12.89 5.05
CA ASP A 64 3.52 -11.72 4.19
C ASP A 64 4.95 -11.54 3.64
N VAL A 65 5.99 -11.51 4.48
CA VAL A 65 7.39 -11.36 4.04
C VAL A 65 7.82 -12.48 3.09
N ARG A 66 7.35 -13.72 3.34
CA ARG A 66 7.66 -14.86 2.46
C ARG A 66 6.98 -14.72 1.11
N MET A 67 5.72 -14.30 1.08
CA MET A 67 4.98 -14.11 -0.18
C MET A 67 5.52 -12.91 -0.95
N LEU A 68 5.92 -11.83 -0.26
CA LEU A 68 6.62 -10.70 -0.87
C LEU A 68 7.92 -11.15 -1.55
N ALA A 69 8.74 -11.98 -0.88
CA ALA A 69 9.97 -12.50 -1.48
C ALA A 69 9.70 -13.36 -2.73
N VAL A 70 8.72 -14.28 -2.66
CA VAL A 70 8.35 -15.14 -3.79
C VAL A 70 7.88 -14.29 -4.99
N HIS A 71 6.93 -13.38 -4.77
CA HIS A 71 6.36 -12.60 -5.87
C HIS A 71 7.31 -11.50 -6.35
N GLY A 72 8.19 -10.98 -5.49
CA GLY A 72 9.28 -10.09 -5.87
C GLY A 72 10.27 -10.74 -6.84
N ASP A 73 10.59 -12.02 -6.63
CA ASP A 73 11.44 -12.79 -7.53
C ASP A 73 10.76 -13.13 -8.87
N GLU A 74 9.42 -13.11 -8.91
CA GLU A 74 8.58 -13.23 -10.12
C GLU A 74 8.39 -11.89 -10.85
N GLY A 75 8.94 -10.81 -10.29
CA GLY A 75 8.94 -9.47 -10.86
C GLY A 75 7.79 -8.57 -10.46
N TRP A 76 6.98 -8.98 -9.46
CA TRP A 76 5.92 -8.14 -8.92
C TRP A 76 6.51 -7.06 -8.03
N GLU A 77 6.29 -5.81 -8.42
CA GLU A 77 6.57 -4.61 -7.65
C GLU A 77 5.36 -4.27 -6.78
N VAL A 78 5.54 -4.09 -5.47
CA VAL A 78 4.51 -3.51 -4.61
C VAL A 78 4.53 -1.99 -4.77
N GLU A 79 3.44 -1.42 -5.26
CA GLU A 79 3.31 0.03 -5.39
C GLU A 79 2.79 0.67 -4.11
N SER A 80 1.76 0.04 -3.52
CA SER A 80 1.10 0.53 -2.33
C SER A 80 0.50 -0.60 -1.51
N LEU A 81 0.18 -0.30 -0.25
CA LEU A 81 -0.74 -1.08 0.55
C LEU A 81 -2.07 -0.32 0.60
N ASP A 82 -3.18 -1.02 0.37
CA ASP A 82 -4.49 -0.42 0.56
C ASP A 82 -4.82 -0.25 2.05
N SER A 83 -5.93 0.43 2.35
CA SER A 83 -6.37 0.68 3.74
C SER A 83 -6.66 -0.60 4.55
N LEU A 84 -6.83 -1.74 3.88
CA LEU A 84 -7.07 -3.04 4.50
C LEU A 84 -5.78 -3.85 4.68
N GLY A 85 -4.64 -3.35 4.22
CA GLY A 85 -3.35 -4.05 4.25
C GLY A 85 -3.19 -5.08 3.13
N ARG A 86 -3.89 -4.90 2.00
CA ARG A 86 -3.68 -5.68 0.79
C ARG A 86 -2.56 -5.03 -0.02
N PHE A 87 -1.64 -5.85 -0.52
CA PHE A 87 -0.55 -5.43 -1.38
C PHE A 87 -1.07 -5.20 -2.79
N VAL A 88 -0.97 -3.96 -3.27
CA VAL A 88 -1.26 -3.58 -4.65
C VAL A 88 0.03 -3.70 -5.42
N CYS A 89 0.10 -4.71 -6.29
CA CYS A 89 1.29 -5.02 -7.06
C CYS A 89 1.09 -4.71 -8.54
N ARG A 90 2.16 -4.24 -9.16
CA ARG A 90 2.28 -4.03 -10.60
C ARG A 90 3.46 -4.84 -11.13
N ARG A 91 3.37 -5.28 -12.38
CA ARG A 91 4.49 -5.87 -13.09
C ARG A 91 4.53 -5.37 -14.52
N SER A 92 5.67 -4.79 -14.92
CA SER A 92 5.90 -4.45 -16.32
C SER A 92 6.07 -5.73 -17.15
N THR A 93 5.42 -5.77 -18.30
CA THR A 93 5.54 -6.88 -19.27
C THR A 93 6.76 -6.74 -20.17
N THR A 94 7.34 -5.54 -20.25
CA THR A 94 8.47 -5.22 -21.13
C THR A 94 9.82 -5.21 -20.39
N ALA A 95 9.84 -4.82 -19.10
CA ALA A 95 11.05 -4.75 -18.30
C ALA A 95 10.82 -5.21 -16.85
N ALA A 96 10.50 -6.49 -16.66
CA ALA A 96 10.30 -7.07 -15.33
C ALA A 96 11.62 -7.12 -14.54
N LEU A 97 11.72 -6.36 -13.46
CA LEU A 97 12.82 -6.41 -12.49
C LEU A 97 12.42 -7.28 -11.29
N ARG A 98 13.39 -7.96 -10.70
CA ARG A 98 13.21 -8.62 -9.40
C ARG A 98 13.27 -7.60 -8.26
N TRP A 99 12.49 -7.87 -7.22
CA TRP A 99 12.35 -6.98 -6.06
C TRP A 99 12.70 -7.68 -4.76
N GLU A 100 13.46 -6.98 -3.92
CA GLU A 100 13.69 -7.36 -2.53
C GLU A 100 12.72 -6.60 -1.64
N TYR A 101 12.20 -7.27 -0.62
CA TYR A 101 11.27 -6.67 0.33
C TYR A 101 11.74 -6.85 1.76
N ARG A 102 11.44 -5.86 2.58
CA ARG A 102 11.73 -5.87 4.02
C ARG A 102 10.56 -5.27 4.78
N ARG A 103 10.24 -5.86 5.93
CA ARG A 103 9.24 -5.33 6.86
C ARG A 103 9.92 -4.87 8.13
N GLU A 104 9.64 -3.65 8.55
CA GLU A 104 10.13 -3.08 9.81
C GLU A 104 8.98 -2.56 10.66
N VAL A 105 9.20 -2.49 11.97
CA VAL A 105 8.24 -1.85 12.89
C VAL A 105 8.55 -0.35 12.96
N ILE A 106 7.59 0.47 12.56
CA ILE A 106 7.71 1.93 12.43
C ILE A 106 6.73 2.66 13.37
N THR A 107 7.00 2.61 14.67
CA THR A 107 6.17 3.30 15.67
C THR A 107 6.86 4.55 16.22
N GLY A 108 6.12 5.67 16.27
CA GLY A 108 6.57 6.93 16.88
C GLY A 108 7.99 7.34 16.47
N ARG A 109 8.87 7.55 17.45
CA ARG A 109 10.28 7.94 17.24
C ARG A 109 11.10 6.92 16.44
N ARG A 110 10.68 5.66 16.37
CA ARG A 110 11.39 4.62 15.61
C ARG A 110 11.23 4.80 14.11
N ARG A 111 10.14 5.42 13.65
CA ARG A 111 9.88 5.67 12.22
C ARG A 111 11.04 6.42 11.56
N THR A 112 11.39 7.60 12.09
CA THR A 112 12.46 8.43 11.52
C THR A 112 13.81 7.71 11.52
N LYS A 113 14.11 6.96 12.59
CA LYS A 113 15.35 6.18 12.69
C LYS A 113 15.41 5.06 11.65
N VAL A 114 14.31 4.36 11.42
CA VAL A 114 14.24 3.27 10.42
C VAL A 114 14.37 3.85 9.02
N LEU A 115 13.63 4.93 8.69
CA LEU A 115 13.71 5.58 7.38
C LEU A 115 15.14 6.08 7.09
N ALA A 116 15.74 6.82 8.02
CA ALA A 116 17.10 7.36 7.86
C ALA A 116 18.18 6.27 7.75
N GLY A 117 17.95 5.08 8.32
CA GLY A 117 18.87 3.95 8.20
C GLY A 117 18.72 3.19 6.88
N LEU A 118 17.52 3.18 6.30
CA LEU A 118 17.18 2.38 5.12
C LEU A 118 17.34 3.15 3.80
N GLU A 119 17.17 4.47 3.81
CA GLU A 119 17.34 5.33 2.65
C GLU A 119 18.75 5.23 2.03
N PRO A 120 19.87 5.25 2.80
CA PRO A 120 21.21 5.11 2.23
C PRO A 120 21.48 3.72 1.62
N GLU A 121 20.73 2.70 2.03
CA GLU A 121 20.81 1.34 1.49
C GLU A 121 19.95 1.16 0.22
N GLY A 122 19.27 2.21 -0.23
CA GLY A 122 18.39 2.20 -1.41
C GLY A 122 17.05 1.52 -1.18
N TRP A 123 16.58 1.43 0.07
CA TRP A 123 15.24 0.93 0.38
C TRP A 123 14.21 2.05 0.31
N GLU A 124 13.14 1.80 -0.43
CA GLU A 124 12.02 2.71 -0.60
C GLU A 124 10.81 2.20 0.17
N LEU A 125 10.12 3.09 0.89
CA LEU A 125 8.88 2.75 1.57
C LEU A 125 7.77 2.56 0.52
N CYS A 126 7.17 1.37 0.45
CA CYS A 126 6.05 1.08 -0.44
C CYS A 126 4.68 1.10 0.26
N GLY A 127 4.65 1.14 1.59
CA GLY A 127 3.40 1.36 2.31
C GLY A 127 3.47 0.94 3.76
N GLU A 128 2.41 1.27 4.48
CA GLU A 128 2.32 1.08 5.91
C GLU A 128 1.02 0.41 6.28
N TRP A 129 1.10 -0.51 7.24
CA TRP A 129 -0.09 -1.15 7.77
C TRP A 129 0.09 -1.44 9.26
N LEU A 130 -0.83 -0.91 10.06
CA LEU A 130 -0.77 -0.90 11.52
C LEU A 130 0.53 -0.23 12.02
N VAL A 131 1.46 -1.04 12.54
CA VAL A 131 2.76 -0.60 13.06
C VAL A 131 3.92 -0.98 12.14
N TYR A 132 3.61 -1.56 10.97
CA TYR A 132 4.59 -2.10 10.05
C TYR A 132 4.75 -1.19 8.83
N GLY A 133 6.01 -0.98 8.46
CA GLY A 133 6.43 -0.33 7.23
C GLY A 133 7.00 -1.39 6.32
N TYR A 134 6.53 -1.40 5.08
CA TYR A 134 6.99 -2.29 4.04
C TYR A 134 7.92 -1.50 3.12
N PHE A 135 9.10 -2.04 2.91
CA PHE A 135 10.16 -1.46 2.13
C PHE A 135 10.46 -2.36 0.94
N LYS A 136 10.75 -1.74 -0.20
CA LYS A 136 11.14 -2.42 -1.44
C LYS A 136 12.49 -1.89 -1.93
N ARG A 137 13.20 -2.70 -2.69
CA ARG A 137 14.40 -2.31 -3.40
C ARG A 137 14.54 -3.14 -4.68
N PRO A 138 14.89 -2.54 -5.82
CA PRO A 138 15.17 -3.32 -7.02
C PRO A 138 16.42 -4.18 -6.81
N ARG A 139 16.34 -5.47 -7.08
CA ARG A 139 17.48 -6.40 -6.94
C ARG A 139 18.63 -6.07 -7.89
N ALA A 140 18.35 -5.30 -8.95
CA ALA A 140 19.38 -4.75 -9.81
C ALA A 140 20.34 -3.79 -9.08
N ALA A 141 19.89 -3.10 -8.02
CA ALA A 141 20.73 -2.24 -7.20
C ALA A 141 21.78 -3.02 -6.39
N THR A 142 21.52 -4.30 -6.09
CA THR A 142 22.43 -5.18 -5.33
C THR A 142 23.18 -6.19 -6.20
N ALA A 143 22.56 -6.69 -7.27
CA ALA A 143 23.10 -7.78 -8.11
C ALA A 143 23.42 -7.38 -9.56
N GLY A 144 23.22 -6.12 -9.96
CA GLY A 144 23.47 -5.66 -11.32
C GLY A 144 22.48 -6.22 -12.35
N PRO A 145 22.87 -6.43 -13.63
CA PRO A 145 21.95 -6.80 -14.72
C PRO A 145 21.26 -8.17 -14.54
N GLU A 146 21.72 -9.02 -13.61
CA GLU A 146 21.04 -10.27 -13.24
C GLU A 146 19.71 -10.06 -12.48
N GLY A 147 19.41 -8.82 -12.08
CA GLY A 147 18.13 -8.42 -11.51
C GLY A 147 16.98 -8.40 -12.52
N ALA A 148 17.24 -8.44 -13.83
CA ALA A 148 16.21 -8.44 -14.87
C ALA A 148 15.70 -9.86 -15.17
N LEU A 149 14.38 -10.01 -15.28
CA LEU A 149 13.72 -11.25 -15.68
C LEU A 149 13.52 -11.29 -17.19
N LYS A 150 14.01 -12.36 -17.84
CA LYS A 150 13.83 -12.57 -19.28
C LYS A 150 12.41 -13.00 -19.67
N THR A 151 11.71 -13.69 -18.78
CA THR A 151 10.33 -14.13 -19.01
C THR A 151 9.60 -14.22 -17.67
N PRO A 152 8.64 -13.33 -17.38
CA PRO A 152 7.88 -13.37 -16.14
C PRO A 152 6.85 -14.53 -16.18
N PRO A 153 6.61 -15.23 -15.04
CA PRO A 153 5.60 -16.28 -14.96
C PRO A 153 4.18 -15.71 -15.04
N ALA A 154 3.17 -16.52 -15.37
CA ALA A 154 1.78 -16.05 -15.45
C ALA A 154 1.27 -15.46 -14.12
N THR A 155 0.33 -14.51 -14.20
CA THR A 155 -0.24 -13.83 -13.03
C THR A 155 -0.89 -14.81 -12.07
N PRO A 156 -0.58 -14.75 -10.76
CA PRO A 156 -1.20 -15.63 -9.78
C PRO A 156 -2.71 -15.40 -9.70
N LEU A 157 -3.50 -16.49 -9.74
CA LEU A 157 -4.95 -16.42 -9.58
C LEU A 157 -5.37 -16.23 -8.12
N ARG A 158 -4.53 -16.65 -7.18
CA ARG A 158 -4.84 -16.65 -5.75
C ARG A 158 -4.55 -15.28 -5.16
N THR A 159 -5.44 -14.75 -4.31
CA THR A 159 -5.26 -13.42 -3.70
C THR A 159 -5.16 -13.45 -2.17
N LEU A 160 -5.31 -14.63 -1.54
CA LEU A 160 -5.30 -14.79 -0.07
C LEU A 160 -4.34 -15.91 0.37
N PHE A 161 -3.32 -15.54 1.14
CA PHE A 161 -2.26 -16.45 1.58
C PHE A 161 -2.17 -16.57 3.10
N LEU A 162 -3.00 -17.45 3.66
CA LEU A 162 -2.95 -17.79 5.08
C LEU A 162 -2.00 -18.98 5.37
N SER A 163 -1.02 -18.75 6.24
CA SER A 163 -0.18 -19.76 6.89
C SER A 163 -0.99 -20.65 7.84
N ARG A 164 -0.39 -21.77 8.24
CA ARG A 164 -0.98 -22.66 9.26
C ARG A 164 -1.22 -21.92 10.58
N ARG A 165 -0.28 -21.04 10.97
CA ARG A 165 -0.41 -20.21 12.18
C ARG A 165 -1.53 -19.18 12.05
N GLY A 166 -1.64 -18.52 10.91
CA GLY A 166 -2.75 -17.60 10.61
C GLY A 166 -4.11 -18.30 10.66
N LYS A 167 -4.22 -19.50 10.07
CA LYS A 167 -5.45 -20.32 10.15
C LYS A 167 -5.80 -20.71 11.58
N LEU A 168 -4.82 -21.10 12.39
CA LEU A 168 -5.04 -21.44 13.79
C LEU A 168 -5.48 -20.22 14.60
N ALA A 169 -4.80 -19.08 14.43
CA ALA A 169 -5.17 -17.83 15.09
C ALA A 169 -6.58 -17.40 14.71
N LEU A 170 -6.95 -17.51 13.43
CA LEU A 170 -8.30 -17.24 12.95
C LEU A 170 -9.33 -18.19 13.58
N ALA A 171 -9.03 -19.49 13.67
CA ALA A 171 -9.91 -20.46 14.30
C ALA A 171 -10.11 -20.16 15.80
N VAL A 172 -9.05 -19.85 16.54
CA VAL A 172 -9.11 -19.46 17.95
C VAL A 172 -9.94 -18.19 18.11
N TRP A 173 -9.71 -17.18 17.26
CA TRP A 173 -10.46 -15.94 17.28
C TRP A 173 -11.96 -16.19 17.03
N LEU A 174 -12.32 -17.02 16.04
CA LEU A 174 -13.71 -17.39 15.77
C LEU A 174 -14.36 -18.09 16.97
N VAL A 175 -13.63 -18.98 17.67
CA VAL A 175 -14.12 -19.63 18.89
C VAL A 175 -14.37 -18.60 19.99
N VAL A 176 -13.45 -17.66 20.22
CA VAL A 176 -13.60 -16.61 21.23
C VAL A 176 -14.80 -15.71 20.91
N VAL A 177 -14.93 -15.27 19.66
CA VAL A 177 -16.07 -14.45 19.21
C VAL A 177 -17.38 -15.20 19.36
N SER A 178 -17.41 -16.48 18.97
CA SER A 178 -18.63 -17.30 19.08
C SER A 178 -19.01 -17.57 20.53
N ALA A 179 -18.04 -17.82 21.41
CA ALA A 179 -18.26 -18.00 22.84
C ALA A 179 -18.75 -16.70 23.50
N ALA A 180 -18.15 -15.56 23.15
CA ALA A 180 -18.61 -14.25 23.62
C ALA A 180 -20.04 -13.96 23.15
N ALA A 181 -20.36 -14.22 21.88
CA ALA A 181 -21.72 -14.09 21.35
C ALA A 181 -22.70 -15.00 22.09
N ALA A 182 -22.38 -16.27 22.29
CA ALA A 182 -23.22 -17.20 23.03
C ALA A 182 -23.45 -16.74 24.49
N ALA A 183 -22.40 -16.29 25.17
CA ALA A 183 -22.50 -15.74 26.53
C ALA A 183 -23.35 -14.46 26.59
N CYS A 184 -23.34 -13.63 25.54
CA CYS A 184 -24.26 -12.50 25.42
C CYS A 184 -25.71 -12.98 25.24
N PHE A 185 -25.95 -13.92 24.33
CA PHE A 185 -27.28 -14.46 24.05
C PHE A 185 -27.92 -15.15 25.26
N ILE A 186 -27.13 -15.81 26.11
CA ILE A 186 -27.60 -16.48 27.33
C ILE A 186 -27.69 -15.50 28.52
N GLY A 187 -27.39 -14.22 28.31
CA GLY A 187 -27.54 -13.16 29.32
C GLY A 187 -26.42 -13.10 30.36
N ALA A 188 -25.33 -13.84 30.18
CA ALA A 188 -24.22 -13.89 31.12
C ALA A 188 -23.33 -12.62 31.11
N LEU A 189 -23.36 -11.82 30.03
CA LEU A 189 -22.51 -10.63 29.84
C LEU A 189 -23.27 -9.28 29.85
N GLY A 190 -24.60 -9.28 30.01
CA GLY A 190 -25.42 -8.06 29.95
C GLY A 190 -25.32 -7.32 28.60
N THR A 191 -25.81 -6.08 28.55
CA THR A 191 -25.84 -5.24 27.33
C THR A 191 -24.45 -4.81 26.84
N GLY A 192 -23.43 -4.79 27.72
CA GLY A 192 -22.05 -4.47 27.37
C GLY A 192 -21.39 -5.51 26.44
N GLY A 193 -21.78 -6.78 26.53
CA GLY A 193 -21.27 -7.82 25.64
C GLY A 193 -21.79 -7.73 24.20
N LEU A 194 -22.98 -7.15 24.02
CA LEU A 194 -23.64 -7.00 22.72
C LEU A 194 -22.94 -5.92 21.87
N ALA A 195 -22.46 -4.84 22.50
CA ALA A 195 -21.66 -3.81 21.83
C ALA A 195 -20.29 -4.35 21.35
N ILE A 196 -19.65 -5.22 22.13
CA ILE A 196 -18.36 -5.83 21.78
C ILE A 196 -18.52 -6.80 20.60
N THR A 197 -19.57 -7.61 20.60
CA THR A 197 -19.83 -8.54 19.49
C THR A 197 -20.24 -7.83 18.20
N ILE A 198 -21.06 -6.78 18.28
CA ILE A 198 -21.37 -5.93 17.12
C ILE A 198 -20.08 -5.28 16.58
N ALA A 199 -19.25 -4.69 17.43
CA ALA A 199 -18.00 -4.06 16.97
C ALA A 199 -17.06 -5.06 16.27
N LEU A 200 -16.92 -6.28 16.80
CA LEU A 200 -16.07 -7.33 16.22
C LEU A 200 -16.63 -7.88 14.89
N VAL A 201 -17.94 -8.01 14.76
CA VAL A 201 -18.59 -8.46 13.52
C VAL A 201 -18.58 -7.36 12.45
N SER A 202 -18.86 -6.11 12.83
CA SER A 202 -18.87 -4.96 11.91
C SER A 202 -17.49 -4.67 11.32
N MET A 203 -16.40 -4.85 12.10
CA MET A 203 -15.03 -4.74 11.60
C MET A 203 -14.70 -5.79 10.52
N PHE A 204 -15.34 -6.96 10.56
CA PHE A 204 -15.16 -8.01 9.55
C PHE A 204 -16.09 -7.85 8.34
N SER A 205 -17.32 -7.37 8.54
CA SER A 205 -18.23 -7.04 7.44
C SER A 205 -17.68 -5.95 6.53
N SER A 206 -17.00 -4.92 7.07
CA SER A 206 -16.38 -3.88 6.23
C SER A 206 -15.22 -4.41 5.38
N LEU A 207 -14.49 -5.41 5.88
CA LEU A 207 -13.43 -6.11 5.14
C LEU A 207 -14.02 -6.97 4.01
N TYR A 208 -15.18 -7.60 4.24
CA TYR A 208 -15.84 -8.47 3.27
C TYR A 208 -16.58 -7.70 2.17
N THR A 209 -17.30 -6.63 2.49
CA THR A 209 -18.03 -5.82 1.50
C THR A 209 -17.09 -5.05 0.58
N SER A 210 -15.99 -4.51 1.10
CA SER A 210 -14.98 -3.82 0.28
C SER A 210 -14.29 -4.77 -0.71
N HIS A 211 -14.09 -6.04 -0.36
CA HIS A 211 -13.57 -7.06 -1.28
C HIS A 211 -14.52 -7.30 -2.47
N LEU A 212 -15.83 -7.28 -2.24
CA LEU A 212 -16.83 -7.39 -3.31
C LEU A 212 -16.84 -6.15 -4.22
N GLU A 213 -16.65 -4.96 -3.65
CA GLU A 213 -16.54 -3.71 -4.43
C GLU A 213 -15.26 -3.66 -5.28
N THR A 214 -14.13 -4.16 -4.76
CA THR A 214 -12.87 -4.25 -5.54
C THR A 214 -12.99 -5.29 -6.67
N ALA A 215 -13.69 -6.39 -6.43
CA ALA A 215 -13.97 -7.40 -7.46
C ALA A 215 -14.89 -6.83 -8.56
N LYS A 216 -15.92 -6.08 -8.18
CA LYS A 216 -16.86 -5.45 -9.11
C LYS A 216 -16.20 -4.35 -9.96
N GLY A 217 -15.35 -3.52 -9.36
CA GLY A 217 -14.58 -2.51 -10.10
C GLY A 217 -13.63 -3.12 -11.14
N ARG A 218 -13.08 -4.32 -10.86
CA ARG A 218 -12.24 -5.06 -11.80
C ARG A 218 -13.04 -5.67 -12.97
N GLU A 219 -14.30 -6.06 -12.76
CA GLU A 219 -15.18 -6.53 -13.84
C GLU A 219 -15.64 -5.39 -14.75
N GLU A 220 -15.97 -4.22 -14.18
CA GLU A 220 -16.37 -3.03 -14.94
C GLU A 220 -15.22 -2.46 -15.79
N GLN A 221 -13.96 -2.59 -15.32
CA GLN A 221 -12.78 -2.23 -16.12
C GLN A 221 -12.48 -3.25 -17.25
N ARG A 222 -12.84 -4.53 -17.08
CA ARG A 222 -12.67 -5.56 -18.13
C ARG A 222 -13.76 -5.52 -19.19
N HIS A 223 -14.95 -5.04 -18.85
CA HIS A 223 -16.06 -4.85 -19.76
C HIS A 223 -16.66 -3.46 -19.59
N PRO A 224 -16.03 -2.42 -20.18
CA PRO A 224 -16.66 -1.11 -20.25
C PRO A 224 -18.00 -1.28 -20.97
N ARG A 225 -19.09 -0.86 -20.32
CA ARG A 225 -20.41 -0.87 -20.98
C ARG A 225 -20.35 0.03 -22.23
N PRO A 226 -20.96 -0.40 -23.34
CA PRO A 226 -20.93 0.33 -24.60
C PRO A 226 -21.62 1.70 -24.50
#